data_AF-A0A1Y6HN56-F1
#
_entry.id   AF-A0A1Y6HN56-F1
#
_cell.length_a   1.000
_cell.length_b   1.000
_cell.length_c   1.000
_cell.angle_alpha   90.00
_cell.angle_beta   90.00
_cell.angle_gamma   90.00
#
_symmetry.space_group_name_H-M   'P 1'
#
loop_
_entity.id
_entity.type
_entity.pdbx_description
1 polymer ?
#
loop_
_entity_poly.entity_id
_entity_poly.type
_entity_poly.pdbx_seq_one_letter_code
_entity_poly.pdbx_strand_id
1 'polypeptide(L)'
;MSLVEAIYRSIHDFPDSERFGLTAQMRRAAISVPSSITEDAAQRSTAEYLRYLWIVRGALAKLYTQLQIATRLQFAWPRCGNSRSPESHA
;
A
#
# COMPACT_ATOMS: atom_id res chain seq x y z
N MET A 1 8.35 -3.98 8.22
CA MET A 1 7.37 -4.60 7.30
C MET A 1 5.95 -4.03 7.42
N SER A 2 5.66 -3.11 8.36
CA SER A 2 4.32 -2.55 8.60
C SER A 2 3.61 -1.97 7.37
N LEU A 3 4.33 -1.26 6.49
CA LEU A 3 3.76 -0.70 5.25
C LEU A 3 3.19 -1.79 4.34
N VAL A 4 3.92 -2.90 4.17
CA VAL A 4 3.49 -4.01 3.30
C VAL A 4 2.21 -4.62 3.85
N GLU A 5 2.19 -4.94 5.15
CA GLU A 5 1.00 -5.48 5.81
C GLU A 5 -0.20 -4.54 5.70
N ALA A 6 0.00 -3.24 5.91
CA ALA A 6 -1.06 -2.24 5.80
C ALA A 6 -1.65 -2.21 4.38
N ILE A 7 -0.81 -2.21 3.34
CA ILE A 7 -1.30 -2.23 1.95
C ILE A 7 -2.04 -3.53 1.65
N TYR A 8 -1.52 -4.69 2.06
CA TYR A 8 -2.20 -5.98 1.84
C TYR A 8 -3.57 -6.05 2.54
N ARG A 9 -3.68 -5.50 3.76
CA ARG A 9 -4.96 -5.42 4.48
C ARG A 9 -5.93 -4.44 3.80
N SER A 10 -5.45 -3.26 3.38
CA SER A 10 -6.29 -2.22 2.76
C SER A 10 -6.87 -2.61 1.40
N ILE A 11 -6.18 -3.48 0.64
CA ILE A 11 -6.64 -3.93 -0.68
C ILE A 11 -7.38 -5.28 -0.64
N HIS A 12 -7.61 -5.83 0.55
CA HIS A 12 -8.29 -7.12 0.71
C HIS A 12 -9.71 -7.09 0.13
N ASP A 13 -10.41 -5.96 0.28
CA ASP A 13 -11.81 -5.81 -0.10
C ASP A 13 -11.98 -5.22 -1.53
N PHE A 14 -10.90 -5.18 -2.32
CA PHE A 14 -11.00 -4.71 -3.71
C PHE A 14 -11.78 -5.70 -4.58
N PRO A 15 -12.49 -5.24 -5.62
CA PRO A 15 -13.15 -6.12 -6.57
C PRO A 15 -12.18 -7.10 -7.23
N ASP A 16 -12.61 -8.33 -7.49
CA ASP A 16 -11.79 -9.35 -8.16
C ASP A 16 -11.29 -8.91 -9.54
N SER A 17 -12.04 -8.03 -10.23
CA SER A 17 -11.63 -7.43 -11.50
C SER A 17 -10.32 -6.64 -11.40
N GLU A 18 -9.98 -6.12 -10.21
CA GLU A 18 -8.76 -5.35 -9.97
C GLU A 18 -7.58 -6.21 -9.50
N ARG A 19 -7.76 -7.54 -9.35
CA ARG A 19 -6.72 -8.46 -8.87
C ARG A 19 -5.41 -8.32 -9.62
N PHE A 20 -5.48 -8.24 -10.96
CA PHE A 20 -4.31 -8.06 -11.83
C PHE A 20 -4.04 -6.58 -12.18
N GLY A 21 -5.00 -5.70 -11.88
CA GLY A 21 -4.93 -4.25 -12.03
C GLY A 21 -4.32 -3.57 -10.80
N LEU A 22 -5.13 -2.76 -10.11
CA LEU A 22 -4.67 -1.92 -9.01
C LEU A 22 -4.08 -2.72 -7.85
N THR A 23 -4.67 -3.87 -7.50
CA THR A 23 -4.21 -4.75 -6.41
C THR A 23 -2.78 -5.24 -6.65
N ALA A 24 -2.50 -5.83 -7.82
CA ALA A 24 -1.17 -6.33 -8.14
C ALA A 24 -0.12 -5.20 -8.18
N GLN A 25 -0.48 -4.03 -8.70
CA GLN A 25 0.44 -2.89 -8.75
C GLN A 25 0.78 -2.35 -7.36
N MET A 26 -0.21 -2.21 -6.47
CA MET A 26 -0.01 -1.73 -5.10
C MET A 26 0.83 -2.73 -4.29
N ARG A 27 0.58 -4.04 -4.42
CA ARG A 27 1.41 -5.08 -3.76
C ARG A 27 2.87 -4.98 -4.16
N ARG A 28 3.15 -4.86 -5.46
CA ARG A 28 4.53 -4.73 -5.98
C ARG A 28 5.20 -3.46 -5.46
N ALA A 29 4.51 -2.33 -5.50
CA ALA A 29 5.06 -1.06 -5.01
C ALA A 29 5.35 -1.10 -3.49
N ALA A 30 4.45 -1.70 -2.70
CA ALA A 30 4.63 -1.87 -1.26
C ALA A 30 5.82 -2.76 -0.90
N ILE A 31 5.99 -3.90 -1.59
CA ILE A 31 7.14 -4.81 -1.39
C ILE A 31 8.45 -4.13 -1.81
N SER A 32 8.44 -3.36 -2.90
CA SER A 32 9.63 -2.69 -3.42
C SER A 32 10.26 -1.72 -2.41
N VAL A 33 9.46 -1.10 -1.52
CA VAL A 33 9.97 -0.13 -0.54
C VAL A 33 10.98 -0.77 0.43
N PRO A 34 10.62 -1.75 1.27
CA PRO A 34 11.59 -2.40 2.16
C PRO A 34 12.64 -3.20 1.39
N SER A 35 12.32 -3.81 0.24
CA SER A 35 13.31 -4.54 -0.56
C SER A 35 14.39 -3.64 -1.16
N SER A 36 14.13 -2.34 -1.31
CA SER A 36 15.12 -1.37 -1.78
C SER A 36 15.96 -0.78 -0.64
N ILE A 37 15.57 -1.00 0.61
CA ILE A 37 16.27 -0.54 1.81
C ILE A 37 16.88 -1.78 2.47
N THR A 38 17.88 -2.39 1.83
CA THR A 38 18.69 -3.43 2.48
C THR A 38 19.81 -2.77 3.28
N GLU A 39 20.16 -3.33 4.43
CA GLU A 39 21.23 -2.83 5.31
C GLU A 39 22.57 -2.63 4.59
N ASP A 40 22.83 -3.47 3.57
CA ASP A 40 24.01 -3.43 2.71
C ASP A 40 24.13 -2.16 1.84
N ALA A 41 23.02 -1.46 1.57
CA ALA A 41 22.98 -0.31 0.66
C ALA A 41 23.71 0.92 1.21
N ALA A 42 23.75 1.09 2.54
CA ALA A 42 24.43 2.20 3.19
C ALA A 42 25.94 1.94 3.40
N GLN A 43 26.38 0.68 3.33
CA GLN A 43 27.79 0.32 3.53
C GLN A 43 28.66 0.47 2.27
N ARG A 44 28.06 0.53 1.08
CA ARG A 44 28.81 0.54 -0.20
C ARG A 44 29.22 1.92 -0.69
N SER A 45 28.29 2.89 -0.74
CA SER A 45 28.60 4.31 -1.02
C SER A 45 27.39 5.23 -0.80
N THR A 46 27.64 6.51 -0.53
CA THR A 46 26.59 7.54 -0.44
C THR A 46 25.77 7.67 -1.73
N ALA A 47 26.43 7.56 -2.89
CA ALA A 47 25.76 7.67 -4.19
C ALA A 47 24.76 6.53 -4.40
N GLU A 48 25.12 5.31 -4.00
CA GLU A 48 24.24 4.15 -4.12
C GLU A 48 23.07 4.24 -3.12
N TYR A 49 23.35 4.67 -1.88
CA TYR A 49 22.30 4.95 -0.91
C TYR A 49 21.28 5.98 -1.42
N LEU A 50 21.74 7.09 -2.02
CA LEU A 50 20.86 8.09 -2.63
C LEU A 50 20.00 7.49 -3.76
N ARG A 51 20.59 6.66 -4.62
CA ARG A 51 19.85 5.94 -5.68
C ARG A 51 18.72 5.09 -5.10
N TYR A 52 18.97 4.35 -4.02
CA TYR A 52 17.93 3.56 -3.35
C TYR A 52 16.83 4.44 -2.75
N LEU A 53 17.17 5.56 -2.13
CA LEU A 53 16.18 6.53 -1.64
C LEU A 53 15.29 7.08 -2.76
N TRP A 54 15.83 7.33 -3.95
CA TRP A 54 15.05 7.73 -5.11
C TRP A 54 14.05 6.66 -5.56
N ILE A 55 14.48 5.38 -5.56
CA ILE A 55 13.60 4.24 -5.88
C ILE A 55 12.46 4.14 -4.86
N VAL A 56 12.79 4.20 -3.57
CA VAL A 56 11.82 4.18 -2.47
C VAL A 56 10.82 5.33 -2.61
N ARG A 57 11.31 6.54 -2.88
CA ARG A 57 10.47 7.73 -3.04
C ARG A 57 9.51 7.59 -4.22
N GLY A 58 9.98 7.04 -5.34
CA GLY A 58 9.13 6.75 -6.51
C GLY A 58 8.05 5.72 -6.21
N ALA A 59 8.39 4.64 -5.51
CA ALA A 59 7.44 3.61 -5.11
C ALA A 59 6.35 4.16 -4.15
N LEU A 60 6.74 4.98 -3.18
CA LEU A 60 5.81 5.64 -2.25
C LEU A 60 4.88 6.63 -2.96
N ALA A 61 5.41 7.46 -3.87
CA ALA A 61 4.60 8.39 -4.66
C ALA A 61 3.57 7.63 -5.51
N LYS A 62 3.97 6.50 -6.11
CA LYS A 62 3.06 5.64 -6.88
C LYS A 62 1.96 5.04 -5.99
N LEU A 63 2.32 4.50 -4.82
CA LEU A 63 1.34 3.99 -3.85
C LEU A 63 0.34 5.05 -3.43
N TYR A 64 0.81 6.26 -3.14
CA TYR A 64 -0.05 7.36 -2.74
C TYR A 64 -1.09 7.69 -3.82
N THR A 65 -0.67 7.83 -5.07
CA THR A 65 -1.59 8.06 -6.19
C THR A 65 -2.58 6.91 -6.36
N GLN A 66 -2.13 5.66 -6.23
CA GLN A 66 -2.99 4.48 -6.34
C GLN A 66 -4.02 4.40 -5.21
N LEU A 67 -3.65 4.76 -3.98
CA LEU A 67 -4.58 4.89 -2.87
C LEU A 67 -5.64 5.96 -3.15
N GLN A 68 -5.24 7.14 -3.66
CA GLN A 68 -6.18 8.18 -4.03
C GLN A 68 -7.16 7.72 -5.12
N ILE A 69 -6.69 6.95 -6.10
CA ILE A 69 -7.55 6.35 -7.13
C ILE A 69 -8.51 5.34 -6.49
N ALA A 70 -8.03 4.42 -5.66
CA ALA A 70 -8.86 3.44 -4.98
C ALA A 70 -9.95 4.09 -4.11
N THR A 71 -9.63 5.18 -3.42
CA THR A 71 -10.58 5.97 -2.63
C THR A 71 -11.65 6.61 -3.53
N ARG A 72 -11.26 7.22 -4.65
CA ARG A 72 -12.20 7.81 -5.61
C ARG A 72 -13.13 6.79 -6.26
N LEU A 73 -12.63 5.58 -6.49
CA LEU A 73 -13.40 4.45 -6.99
C LEU A 73 -14.17 3.70 -5.88
N GLN A 74 -14.06 4.15 -4.62
CA GLN A 74 -14.70 3.55 -3.45
C GLN A 74 -14.29 2.09 -3.18
N PHE A 75 -13.11 1.67 -3.65
CA PHE A 75 -12.53 0.37 -3.33
C PHE A 75 -11.87 0.37 -1.94
N ALA A 76 -11.37 1.54 -1.52
CA ALA A 76 -10.77 1.77 -0.22
C ALA A 76 -11.48 2.96 0.47
N TRP A 77 -12.44 2.68 1.36
CA TRP A 77 -13.08 3.66 2.26
C TRP A 77 -13.31 3.02 3.65
N PRO A 78 -13.36 3.77 4.77
CA PRO A 78 -12.94 3.29 6.07
C PRO A 78 -13.91 2.25 6.59
N ARG A 79 -13.33 1.37 7.41
CA ARG A 79 -14.07 0.75 8.51
C ARG A 79 -14.47 1.87 9.47
N CYS A 80 -15.46 2.67 9.08
CA CYS A 80 -16.30 3.33 10.07
C CYS A 80 -16.94 2.19 10.83
N GLY A 81 -16.56 2.03 12.10
CA GLY A 81 -17.25 1.12 12.99
C GLY A 81 -18.71 1.56 13.08
N ASN A 82 -19.57 1.00 12.23
CA ASN A 82 -20.94 0.78 12.64
C ASN A 82 -20.92 -0.54 13.39
N SER A 83 -20.90 -0.42 14.72
CA SER A 83 -21.79 -1.19 15.56
C SER A 83 -23.09 -1.44 14.78
N ARG A 84 -23.28 -2.67 14.29
CA ARG A 84 -24.63 -3.20 14.25
C ARG A 84 -25.05 -3.25 15.72
N SER A 85 -25.65 -2.17 16.21
CA SER A 85 -26.57 -2.28 17.32
C SER A 85 -27.57 -3.36 16.92
N PRO A 86 -27.76 -4.43 17.71
CA PRO A 86 -28.90 -5.29 17.50
C PRO A 86 -30.12 -4.39 17.72
N GLU A 87 -30.80 -4.03 16.63
CA GLU A 87 -32.10 -3.38 16.73
C GLU A 87 -33.02 -4.34 17.48
N SER A 88 -33.23 -3.99 18.74
CA SER A 88 -34.23 -4.53 19.63
C SER A 88 -35.59 -3.94 19.25
N HIS A 89 -36.29 -4.52 18.29
CA HIS A 89 -37.75 -4.37 18.17
C HIS A 89 -38.29 -5.81 18.05
N ALA A 90 -38.78 -6.38 19.15
CA ALA A 90 -40.16 -6.22 19.64
C ALA A 90 -41.16 -6.87 18.69
#